data_AF-A0A6B3FPQ4-F1
#
_entry.id   AF-A0A6B3FPQ4-F1
#
_cell.length_a   1.000
_cell.length_b   1.000
_cell.length_c   1.000
_cell.angle_alpha   90.00
_cell.angle_beta   90.00
_cell.angle_gamma   90.00
#
_symmetry.space_group_name_H-M   'P 1'
#
loop_
_entity.id
_entity.type
_entity.pdbx_description
1 polymer ?
#
loop_
_entity_poly.entity_id
_entity_poly.type
_entity_poly.pdbx_seq_one_letter_code
_entity_poly.pdbx_strand_id
1 'polypeptide(L)'
;PAPAQKQVTVIVNPTVTDEATQEQLRLVLAQHGYRATPFVATTAEDTGGGQTAEALRAGTELIVVCGGDGTVRAVADALAGTGVPLVLVPSGTGNLLAR
;
A
#
# COMPACT_ATOMS: atom_id res chain seq x y z
N PRO A 1 9.92 -13.69 -23.30
CA PRO A 1 9.82 -12.48 -22.43
C PRO A 1 9.38 -12.89 -21.02
N ALA A 2 10.17 -12.54 -19.99
CA ALA A 2 9.65 -12.60 -18.63
C ALA A 2 8.41 -11.69 -18.55
N PRO A 3 7.35 -12.07 -17.82
CA PRO A 3 6.19 -11.20 -17.67
C PRO A 3 6.65 -9.82 -17.16
N ALA A 4 6.12 -8.75 -17.75
CA ALA A 4 6.44 -7.39 -17.32
C ALA A 4 6.19 -7.27 -15.81
N GLN A 5 7.22 -6.86 -15.08
CA GLN A 5 7.19 -6.80 -13.63
C GLN A 5 6.31 -5.61 -13.23
N LYS A 6 5.12 -5.90 -12.71
CA LYS A 6 4.14 -4.84 -12.36
C LYS A 6 4.67 -4.00 -11.20
N GLN A 7 4.64 -2.68 -11.36
CA GLN A 7 5.06 -1.76 -10.30
C GLN A 7 3.99 -1.67 -9.21
N VAL A 8 4.38 -1.95 -7.98
CA VAL A 8 3.50 -1.86 -6.81
C VAL A 8 4.15 -0.96 -5.77
N THR A 9 3.37 -0.12 -5.09
CA THR A 9 3.83 0.63 -3.92
C THR A 9 3.01 0.21 -2.70
N VAL A 10 3.67 -0.02 -1.58
CA VAL A 10 3.01 -0.31 -0.30
C VAL A 10 3.07 0.94 0.56
N ILE A 11 1.90 1.49 0.92
CA ILE A 11 1.75 2.58 1.86
C ILE A 11 1.57 1.98 3.26
N VAL A 12 2.45 2.34 4.19
CA VAL A 12 2.50 1.73 5.52
C VAL A 12 2.31 2.77 6.60
N ASN A 13 1.36 2.55 7.50
CA ASN A 13 1.30 3.26 8.76
C ASN A 13 2.20 2.55 9.79
N PRO A 14 3.36 3.14 10.17
CA PRO A 14 4.33 2.49 11.05
C PRO A 14 3.84 2.37 12.50
N THR A 15 2.76 3.06 12.88
CA THR A 15 2.21 3.00 14.24
C THR A 15 1.40 1.73 14.50
N VAL A 16 0.96 1.06 13.43
CA VAL A 16 0.11 -0.15 13.51
C VAL A 16 0.67 -1.33 12.72
N THR A 17 1.62 -1.10 11.81
CA THR A 17 2.26 -2.15 11.01
C THR A 17 3.73 -2.31 11.41
N ASP A 18 4.11 -3.50 11.88
CA ASP A 18 5.49 -3.83 12.26
C ASP A 18 6.35 -4.30 11.06
N GLU A 19 7.67 -4.37 11.29
CA GLU A 19 8.63 -4.82 10.25
C GLU A 19 8.40 -6.28 9.83
N ALA A 20 7.94 -7.14 10.75
CA ALA A 20 7.66 -8.54 10.46
C ALA A 20 6.52 -8.69 9.45
N THR A 21 5.45 -7.91 9.61
CA THR A 21 4.33 -7.83 8.66
C THR A 21 4.80 -7.31 7.31
N GLN A 22 5.68 -6.29 7.30
CA GLN A 22 6.25 -5.77 6.05
C GLN A 22 7.10 -6.81 5.32
N GLU A 23 7.91 -7.59 6.03
CA GLU A 23 8.67 -8.71 5.48
C GLU A 23 7.75 -9.77 4.87
N GLN A 24 6.73 -10.20 5.61
CA GLN A 24 5.75 -11.18 5.13
C GLN A 24 5.04 -10.69 3.86
N LEU A 25 4.61 -9.43 3.84
CA LEU A 25 3.98 -8.84 2.66
C LEU A 25 4.94 -8.81 1.47
N ARG A 26 6.22 -8.48 1.69
CA ARG A 26 7.23 -8.50 0.63
C ARG A 26 7.39 -9.89 0.04
N LEU A 27 7.39 -10.93 0.86
CA LEU A 27 7.45 -12.33 0.41
C LEU A 27 6.21 -12.72 -0.40
N VAL A 28 5.02 -12.34 0.05
CA VAL A 28 3.76 -12.63 -0.66
C VAL A 28 3.71 -11.91 -2.01
N LEU A 29 4.06 -10.63 -2.06
CA LEU A 29 4.14 -9.86 -3.31
C LEU A 29 5.17 -10.46 -4.27
N ALA A 30 6.32 -10.86 -3.73
CA ALA A 30 7.37 -11.53 -4.48
C ALA A 30 6.91 -12.87 -5.09
N GLN A 31 6.09 -13.65 -4.39
CA GLN A 31 5.51 -14.90 -4.91
C GLN A 31 4.52 -14.65 -6.06
N HIS A 32 3.85 -13.49 -6.08
CA HIS A 32 2.90 -13.10 -7.11
C HIS A 32 3.53 -12.31 -8.28
N GLY A 33 4.87 -12.22 -8.34
CA GLY A 33 5.59 -11.59 -9.45
C GLY A 33 5.80 -10.08 -9.30
N TYR A 34 5.39 -9.49 -8.17
CA TYR A 34 5.67 -8.10 -7.85
C TYR A 34 7.05 -8.00 -7.20
N ARG A 35 8.03 -7.40 -7.87
CA ARG A 35 9.37 -7.14 -7.29
C ARG A 35 9.67 -5.65 -7.27
N ALA A 36 10.58 -5.25 -6.38
CA ALA A 36 10.98 -3.85 -6.15
C ALA A 36 9.82 -2.96 -5.66
N THR A 37 9.06 -3.43 -4.68
CA THR A 37 7.98 -2.69 -4.03
C THR A 37 8.53 -1.69 -3.02
N PRO A 38 8.51 -0.37 -3.26
CA PRO A 38 8.78 0.59 -2.20
C PRO A 38 7.73 0.47 -1.10
N PHE A 39 8.22 0.32 0.14
CA PHE A 39 7.42 0.49 1.35
C PHE A 39 7.57 1.94 1.78
N VAL A 40 6.50 2.71 1.66
CA VAL A 40 6.49 4.15 1.93
C VAL A 40 5.70 4.39 3.20
N ALA A 41 6.38 4.89 4.23
CA ALA A 41 5.76 5.18 5.50
C ALA A 41 4.87 6.44 5.41
N THR A 42 3.69 6.39 6.02
CA THR A 42 2.87 7.57 6.29
C THR A 42 3.49 8.38 7.44
N THR A 43 3.05 9.62 7.60
CA THR A 43 3.39 10.45 8.76
C THR A 43 2.12 10.83 9.54
N ALA A 44 2.29 11.56 10.64
CA ALA A 44 1.14 12.08 11.40
C ALA A 44 0.41 13.19 10.64
N GLU A 45 1.14 13.96 9.82
CA GLU A 45 0.66 15.08 9.03
C GLU A 45 0.05 14.62 7.70
N ASP A 46 0.56 13.52 7.14
CA ASP A 46 0.06 12.91 5.91
C ASP A 46 -0.15 11.41 6.11
N THR A 47 -1.41 11.04 6.23
CA THR A 47 -1.84 9.68 6.57
C THR A 47 -1.87 8.73 5.38
N GLY A 48 -1.32 9.12 4.22
CA GLY A 48 -1.19 8.25 3.05
C GLY A 48 -1.55 8.91 1.72
N GLY A 49 -2.09 10.12 1.73
CA GLY A 49 -2.59 10.80 0.53
C GLY A 49 -1.45 11.29 -0.36
N GLY A 50 -0.48 12.00 0.22
CA GLY A 50 0.67 12.50 -0.52
C GLY A 50 1.60 11.40 -0.99
N GLN A 51 1.82 10.37 -0.17
CA GLN A 51 2.60 9.19 -0.57
C GLN A 51 1.95 8.45 -1.75
N THR A 52 0.61 8.36 -1.76
CA THR A 52 -0.14 7.78 -2.90
C THR A 52 -0.01 8.65 -4.15
N ALA A 53 -0.13 9.97 -4.02
CA ALA A 53 0.04 10.90 -5.14
C ALA A 53 1.46 10.83 -5.73
N GLU A 54 2.49 10.63 -4.90
CA GLU A 54 3.86 10.38 -5.33
C GLU A 54 4.01 9.07 -6.09
N ALA A 55 3.44 7.99 -5.58
CA ALA A 55 3.46 6.69 -6.24
C ALA A 55 2.77 6.72 -7.61
N LEU A 56 1.62 7.40 -7.72
CA LEU A 56 0.92 7.60 -9.00
C LEU A 56 1.79 8.35 -10.01
N ARG A 57 2.48 9.42 -9.58
CA ARG A 57 3.44 10.15 -10.44
C ARG A 57 4.64 9.29 -10.85
N ALA A 58 5.03 8.32 -10.03
CA ALA A 58 6.10 7.39 -10.33
C ALA A 58 5.68 6.22 -11.25
N GLY A 59 4.39 6.13 -11.63
CA GLY A 59 3.90 5.10 -12.53
C GLY A 59 3.54 3.77 -11.86
N THR A 60 3.17 3.81 -10.57
CA THR A 60 2.68 2.61 -9.89
C THR A 60 1.38 2.10 -10.52
N GLU A 61 1.29 0.77 -10.66
CA GLU A 61 0.15 0.07 -11.25
C GLU A 61 -0.72 -0.64 -10.20
N LEU A 62 -0.28 -0.63 -8.94
CA LEU A 62 -1.00 -1.18 -7.78
C LEU A 62 -0.58 -0.45 -6.51
N ILE A 63 -1.56 -0.04 -5.70
CA ILE A 63 -1.33 0.42 -4.34
C ILE A 63 -1.77 -0.65 -3.35
N VAL A 64 -0.90 -0.95 -2.39
CA VAL A 64 -1.22 -1.78 -1.23
C VAL A 64 -1.19 -0.90 0.01
N VAL A 65 -2.18 -1.00 0.89
CA VAL A 65 -2.26 -0.20 2.12
C VAL A 65 -2.19 -1.09 3.34
N CYS A 66 -1.22 -0.80 4.21
CA CYS A 66 -1.11 -1.35 5.55
C CYS A 66 -1.37 -0.25 6.57
N GLY A 67 -2.60 -0.12 7.05
CA GLY A 67 -2.96 0.87 8.06
C GLY A 67 -4.40 0.75 8.53
N GLY A 68 -4.79 1.61 9.47
CA GLY A 68 -6.18 1.74 9.92
C GLY A 68 -7.05 2.59 8.98
N ASP A 69 -8.30 2.79 9.36
CA ASP A 69 -9.33 3.47 8.54
C ASP A 69 -8.91 4.85 8.03
N GLY A 70 -8.17 5.63 8.83
CA GLY A 70 -7.66 6.94 8.42
C GLY A 70 -6.71 6.85 7.23
N THR A 71 -5.77 5.89 7.27
CA THR A 71 -4.84 5.63 6.17
C THR A 71 -5.57 5.08 4.96
N VAL A 72 -6.48 4.13 5.16
CA VAL A 72 -7.30 3.55 4.07
C VAL A 72 -8.09 4.64 3.35
N ARG A 73 -8.76 5.52 4.10
CA ARG A 73 -9.52 6.63 3.54
C ARG A 73 -8.64 7.59 2.76
N ALA A 74 -7.52 8.03 3.32
CA ALA A 74 -6.61 8.97 2.66
C ALA A 74 -6.08 8.43 1.33
N VAL A 75 -5.72 7.14 1.30
CA VAL A 75 -5.25 6.48 0.08
C VAL A 75 -6.39 6.30 -0.93
N ALA A 76 -7.58 5.89 -0.48
CA ALA A 76 -8.74 5.73 -1.36
C ALA A 76 -9.15 7.06 -2.01
N ASP A 77 -9.15 8.15 -1.24
CA ASP A 77 -9.44 9.50 -1.73
C ASP A 77 -8.41 9.93 -2.80
N ALA A 78 -7.12 9.64 -2.58
CA ALA A 78 -6.06 9.93 -3.55
C ALA A 78 -6.10 9.06 -4.82
N LEU A 79 -6.68 7.85 -4.74
CA LEU A 79 -6.86 6.95 -5.88
C LEU A 79 -8.14 7.19 -6.68
N ALA A 80 -9.08 7.98 -6.15
CA ALA A 80 -10.37 8.21 -6.78
C ALA A 80 -10.20 8.74 -8.22
N GLY A 81 -10.80 8.04 -9.19
CA GLY A 81 -10.76 8.41 -10.60
C GLY A 81 -9.46 8.06 -11.34
N THR A 82 -8.46 7.46 -10.69
CA THR A 82 -7.18 7.12 -11.33
C THR A 82 -7.21 5.80 -12.11
N GLY A 83 -8.11 4.89 -11.74
CA GLY A 83 -8.16 3.52 -12.28
C GLY A 83 -7.07 2.59 -11.74
N VAL A 84 -6.16 3.07 -10.89
CA VAL A 84 -5.14 2.25 -10.24
C VAL A 84 -5.80 1.42 -9.12
N PRO A 85 -5.64 0.09 -9.11
CA PRO A 85 -6.24 -0.78 -8.10
C PRO A 85 -5.65 -0.54 -6.71
N LEU A 86 -6.50 -0.73 -5.69
CA LEU A 86 -6.17 -0.67 -4.27
C LEU A 86 -6.32 -2.05 -3.63
N VAL A 87 -5.32 -2.48 -2.86
CA VAL A 87 -5.36 -3.66 -1.99
C VAL A 87 -5.24 -3.21 -0.54
N LEU A 88 -6.10 -3.76 0.33
CA LEU A 88 -6.07 -3.49 1.76
C LEU A 88 -5.43 -4.68 2.48
N VAL A 89 -4.39 -4.40 3.27
CA VAL A 89 -3.74 -5.38 4.14
C VAL A 89 -4.11 -5.05 5.58
N PRO A 90 -4.90 -5.91 6.24
CA PRO A 90 -5.31 -5.66 7.60
C PRO A 90 -4.10 -5.69 8.53
N SER A 91 -3.83 -4.55 9.17
CA SER A 91 -2.65 -4.35 10.00
C SER A 91 -3.03 -3.68 11.33
N GLY A 92 -4.20 -4.02 11.87
CA GLY A 92 -4.67 -3.55 13.18
C GLY A 92 -5.52 -4.60 13.91
N THR A 93 -5.66 -4.45 15.23
CA THR A 93 -6.45 -5.36 16.10
C THR A 93 -7.96 -5.18 15.98
N GLY A 94 -8.43 -4.08 15.37
CA GLY A 94 -9.83 -3.78 15.09
C GLY A 94 -10.08 -3.72 13.59
N ASN A 95 -10.48 -4.84 12.99
CA ASN A 95 -10.59 -4.98 11.54
C ASN A 95 -12.08 -5.07 11.13
N LEU A 96 -12.74 -3.92 10.99
CA LEU A 96 -14.16 -3.82 10.61
C LEU A 96 -14.38 -3.88 9.08
N LEU A 97 -13.31 -3.84 8.27
CA LEU A 97 -13.41 -3.74 6.80
C LEU A 97 -12.88 -4.96 6.02
N ALA A 98 -12.29 -5.96 6.67
CA ALA A 98 -11.79 -7.18 6.01
C ALA A 98 -12.68 -8.42 6.25
N ARG A 99 -14.00 -8.26 6.19
CA ARG A 99 -14.94 -9.40 6.19
C ARG A 99 -15.55 -9.62 4.82
#